data_AF-A0A919HD52-F1
#
_entry.id   AF-A0A919HD52-F1
#
_cell.length_a   1.000
_cell.length_b   1.000
_cell.length_c   1.000
_cell.angle_alpha   90.00
_cell.angle_beta   90.00
_cell.angle_gamma   90.00
#
_symmetry.space_group_name_H-M   'P 1'
#
loop_
_entity.id
_entity.type
_entity.pdbx_description
1 polymer ?
#
loop_
_entity_poly.entity_id
_entity_poly.type
_entity_poly.pdbx_seq_one_letter_code
_entity_poly.pdbx_strand_id
1 'polypeptide(L)'
;MDTVTAPTPLGPFSMITLDGGIVAAGFTDDPASLLAELPPPYRHGSPRVRDTPEPYLSAVRAYFDGSVRALDELPVVQFGNDFRQAAWREMRRVEPGTSVSYRELAERAGRPGAARAAGAACASNLVPLIVPCHRIRRTDGSLGGYYYGLDVKQWLLDHEKGGLLPSAPAPAALGPAAHAQPAAPAAPAVPAGPVTVPDVAVPDAGSPYAAADTTTRRKGRDL
;
A
#
# COMPACT_ATOMS: atom_id res chain seq x y z
N MET A 1 6.71 -12.90 -8.54
CA MET A 1 5.60 -12.14 -7.92
C MET A 1 4.55 -13.13 -7.51
N ASP A 2 4.15 -13.07 -6.26
CA ASP A 2 3.09 -13.92 -5.73
C ASP A 2 1.78 -13.12 -5.66
N THR A 3 0.63 -13.78 -5.83
CA THR A 3 -0.67 -13.10 -5.82
C THR A 3 -1.62 -13.73 -4.82
N VAL A 4 -2.40 -12.87 -4.17
CA VAL A 4 -3.40 -13.26 -3.19
C VAL A 4 -4.68 -12.50 -3.40
N THR A 5 -5.81 -13.15 -3.13
CA THR A 5 -7.12 -12.52 -3.20
C THR A 5 -7.90 -12.86 -1.94
N ALA A 6 -8.31 -11.84 -1.19
CA ALA A 6 -9.20 -11.97 -0.04
C ALA A 6 -10.64 -11.64 -0.46
N PRO A 7 -11.65 -12.43 -0.08
CA PRO A 7 -13.03 -11.98 -0.18
C PRO A 7 -13.27 -10.83 0.80
N THR A 8 -13.93 -9.77 0.37
CA THR A 8 -14.28 -8.62 1.22
C THR A 8 -15.72 -8.18 0.96
N PRO A 9 -16.34 -7.38 1.85
CA PRO A 9 -17.66 -6.80 1.61
C PRO A 9 -17.74 -5.98 0.31
N LEU A 10 -16.63 -5.38 -0.11
CA LEU A 10 -16.52 -4.58 -1.34
C LEU A 10 -16.11 -5.43 -2.56
N GLY A 11 -16.29 -6.76 -2.49
CA GLY A 11 -15.82 -7.70 -3.50
C GLY A 11 -14.39 -8.19 -3.26
N PRO A 12 -13.83 -8.99 -4.19
CA PRO A 12 -12.50 -9.55 -4.03
C PRO A 12 -11.42 -8.47 -3.95
N PHE A 13 -10.51 -8.55 -2.98
CA PHE A 13 -9.37 -7.66 -2.84
C PHE A 13 -8.09 -8.43 -3.13
N SER A 14 -7.51 -8.17 -4.30
CA SER A 14 -6.29 -8.80 -4.77
C SER A 14 -5.05 -8.00 -4.40
N MET A 15 -3.93 -8.67 -4.11
CA MET A 15 -2.63 -8.06 -3.85
C MET A 15 -1.54 -8.83 -4.61
N ILE A 16 -0.55 -8.10 -5.12
CA ILE A 16 0.68 -8.62 -5.73
C ILE A 16 1.84 -8.35 -4.79
N THR A 17 2.63 -9.37 -4.51
CA THR A 17 3.83 -9.26 -3.67
C THR A 17 5.11 -9.55 -4.47
N LEU A 18 6.17 -8.83 -4.10
CA LEU A 18 7.54 -9.01 -4.57
C LEU A 18 8.46 -8.94 -3.35
N ASP A 19 9.24 -10.00 -3.11
CA ASP A 19 10.18 -10.11 -1.99
C ASP A 19 9.57 -9.77 -0.61
N GLY A 20 8.31 -10.18 -0.41
CA GLY A 20 7.56 -9.93 0.83
C GLY A 20 6.92 -8.54 0.95
N GLY A 21 7.16 -7.63 0.00
CA GLY A 21 6.49 -6.33 -0.07
C GLY A 21 5.29 -6.33 -1.02
N ILE A 22 4.19 -5.69 -0.62
CA ILE A 22 3.01 -5.49 -1.47
C ILE A 22 3.31 -4.37 -2.46
N VAL A 23 3.32 -4.68 -3.76
CA VAL A 23 3.65 -3.73 -4.85
C VAL A 23 2.42 -3.21 -5.58
N ALA A 24 1.32 -3.96 -5.54
CA ALA A 24 0.03 -3.54 -6.05
C ALA A 24 -1.10 -4.20 -5.24
N ALA A 25 -2.23 -3.53 -5.10
CA ALA A 25 -3.44 -4.08 -4.52
C ALA A 25 -4.68 -3.42 -5.12
N GLY A 26 -5.84 -4.07 -4.99
CA GLY A 26 -7.09 -3.47 -5.43
C GLY A 26 -8.31 -4.36 -5.30
N PHE A 27 -9.50 -3.76 -5.34
CA PHE A 27 -10.77 -4.46 -5.38
C PHE A 27 -11.01 -5.02 -6.79
N THR A 28 -10.49 -6.22 -7.04
CA THR A 28 -10.57 -6.97 -8.31
C THR A 28 -10.35 -8.46 -8.04
N ASP A 29 -11.01 -9.31 -8.83
CA ASP A 29 -10.77 -10.76 -8.92
C ASP A 29 -9.74 -11.12 -10.01
N ASP A 30 -9.27 -10.13 -10.77
CA ASP A 30 -8.23 -10.25 -11.78
C ASP A 30 -6.91 -9.59 -11.33
N PRO A 31 -5.97 -10.32 -10.70
CA PRO A 31 -4.65 -9.82 -10.37
C PRO A 31 -3.82 -9.38 -11.57
N ALA A 32 -4.11 -9.84 -12.80
CA ALA A 32 -3.35 -9.44 -13.98
C ALA A 32 -3.57 -7.96 -14.33
N SER A 33 -4.78 -7.43 -14.07
CA SER A 33 -5.05 -5.99 -14.17
C SER A 33 -4.15 -5.15 -13.26
N LEU A 34 -3.88 -5.61 -12.03
CA LEU A 34 -2.97 -4.93 -11.10
C LEU A 34 -1.52 -4.96 -11.59
N LEU A 35 -1.09 -6.08 -12.18
CA LEU A 35 0.26 -6.22 -12.75
C LEU A 35 0.48 -5.24 -13.91
N ALA A 36 -0.54 -5.02 -14.74
CA ALA A 36 -0.47 -4.09 -15.87
C ALA A 36 -0.21 -2.64 -15.45
N GLU A 37 -0.61 -2.28 -14.22
CA GLU A 37 -0.47 -0.92 -13.66
C GLU A 37 0.92 -0.67 -13.04
N LEU A 38 1.70 -1.73 -12.76
CA LEU A 38 3.08 -1.58 -12.28
C LEU A 38 3.95 -0.83 -13.30
N PRO A 39 5.05 -0.17 -12.92
CA PRO A 39 5.97 0.45 -13.88
C PRO A 39 6.63 -0.60 -14.80
N PRO A 40 7.02 -0.25 -16.04
CA PRO A 40 7.50 -1.20 -17.05
C PRO A 40 8.54 -2.23 -16.56
N PRO A 41 9.59 -1.86 -15.79
CA PRO A 41 10.57 -2.84 -15.30
C PRO A 41 9.95 -3.95 -14.43
N TYR A 42 8.80 -3.69 -13.81
CA TYR A 42 8.08 -4.58 -12.91
C TYR A 42 6.84 -5.20 -13.56
N ARG A 43 6.53 -4.86 -14.83
CA ARG A 43 5.44 -5.52 -15.60
C ARG A 43 5.83 -6.91 -16.11
N HIS A 44 7.08 -7.31 -15.89
CA HIS A 44 7.63 -8.54 -16.45
C HIS A 44 7.54 -9.68 -15.42
N GLY A 45 7.03 -10.83 -15.88
CA GLY A 45 6.81 -12.03 -15.09
C GLY A 45 5.34 -12.44 -15.10
N SER A 46 5.05 -13.74 -15.11
CA SER A 46 3.70 -14.24 -14.83
C SER A 46 3.48 -14.17 -13.32
N PRO A 47 2.37 -13.60 -12.83
CA PRO A 47 2.00 -13.75 -11.43
C PRO A 47 1.92 -15.25 -11.13
N ARG A 48 2.76 -15.72 -10.20
CA ARG A 48 2.69 -17.10 -9.75
C ARG A 48 1.71 -17.11 -8.59
N VAL A 49 0.64 -17.88 -8.71
CA VAL A 49 -0.17 -18.21 -7.55
C VAL A 49 0.69 -19.15 -6.69
N ARG A 50 1.45 -18.58 -5.75
CA ARG A 50 1.91 -19.35 -4.59
C ARG A 50 0.86 -19.20 -3.51
N ASP A 51 0.68 -20.25 -2.72
CA ASP A 51 -0.06 -20.18 -1.46
C ASP A 51 0.48 -18.97 -0.71
N THR A 52 -0.33 -17.93 -0.67
CA THR A 52 0.10 -16.66 -0.15
C THR A 52 0.26 -16.80 1.35
N PRO A 53 1.25 -16.13 1.98
CA PRO A 53 1.32 -16.09 3.42
C PRO A 53 -0.02 -15.68 4.04
N GLU A 54 -0.57 -16.56 4.88
CA GLU A 54 -1.72 -16.32 5.77
C GLU A 54 -1.75 -14.90 6.39
N PRO A 55 -0.61 -14.28 6.79
CA PRO A 55 -0.60 -12.93 7.36
C PRO A 55 -1.32 -11.85 6.54
N TYR A 56 -1.24 -11.87 5.20
CA TYR A 56 -1.90 -10.85 4.38
C TYR A 56 -3.42 -11.05 4.36
N LEU A 57 -3.87 -12.30 4.22
CA LEU A 57 -5.29 -12.65 4.23
C LEU A 57 -5.92 -12.35 5.59
N SER A 58 -5.24 -12.73 6.68
CA SER A 58 -5.71 -12.49 8.04
C SER A 58 -5.82 -10.99 8.34
N ALA A 59 -4.87 -10.18 7.88
CA ALA A 59 -4.89 -8.74 8.08
C ALA A 59 -6.07 -8.07 7.36
N VAL A 60 -6.34 -8.47 6.11
CA VAL A 60 -7.50 -7.95 5.36
C VAL A 60 -8.81 -8.36 6.01
N ARG A 61 -8.95 -9.63 6.42
CA ARG A 61 -10.15 -10.10 7.15
C ARG A 61 -10.35 -9.31 8.44
N ALA A 62 -9.31 -9.22 9.27
CA ALA A 62 -9.36 -8.49 10.54
C ALA A 62 -9.73 -7.00 10.34
N TYR A 63 -9.26 -6.35 9.28
CA TYR A 63 -9.66 -4.97 8.95
C TYR A 63 -11.17 -4.87 8.73
N PHE A 64 -11.76 -5.73 7.90
CA PHE A 64 -13.19 -5.72 7.61
C PHE A 64 -14.04 -6.25 8.78
N ASP A 65 -13.46 -7.02 9.70
CA ASP A 65 -14.10 -7.44 10.96
C ASP A 65 -14.05 -6.36 12.06
N GLY A 66 -13.51 -5.18 11.76
CA GLY A 66 -13.52 -4.01 12.65
C GLY A 66 -12.19 -3.74 13.36
N SER A 67 -11.17 -4.59 13.20
CA SER A 67 -9.80 -4.29 13.61
C SER A 67 -9.13 -3.37 12.57
N VAL A 68 -9.60 -2.13 12.48
CA VAL A 68 -9.29 -1.16 11.41
C VAL A 68 -7.81 -0.75 11.29
N ARG A 69 -6.96 -1.18 12.22
CA ARG A 69 -5.49 -1.02 12.18
C ARG A 69 -4.73 -2.26 11.70
N ALA A 70 -5.42 -3.35 11.37
CA ALA A 70 -4.78 -4.62 11.00
C ALA A 70 -3.88 -4.52 9.75
N LEU A 71 -4.06 -3.48 8.92
CA LEU A 71 -3.28 -3.23 7.71
C LEU A 71 -2.03 -2.37 7.95
N ASP A 72 -1.93 -1.71 9.11
CA ASP A 72 -0.94 -0.65 9.36
C ASP A 72 0.50 -1.17 9.31
N GLU A 73 0.72 -2.45 9.61
CA GLU A 73 2.05 -3.09 9.62
C GLU A 73 2.38 -3.82 8.31
N LEU A 74 1.46 -3.86 7.34
CA LEU A 74 1.73 -4.56 6.09
C LEU A 74 2.86 -3.86 5.31
N PRO A 75 3.87 -4.60 4.82
CA PRO A 75 4.96 -4.03 4.04
C PRO A 75 4.44 -3.62 2.67
N VAL A 76 4.68 -2.35 2.30
CA VAL A 76 4.22 -1.78 1.02
C VAL A 76 5.41 -1.17 0.29
N VAL A 77 5.49 -1.42 -1.01
CA VAL A 77 6.47 -0.84 -1.92
C VAL A 77 5.72 -0.09 -3.02
N GLN A 78 5.97 1.21 -3.15
CA GLN A 78 5.38 2.03 -4.20
C GLN A 78 6.43 2.72 -5.06
N PHE A 79 6.08 2.99 -6.31
CA PHE A 79 6.98 3.55 -7.31
C PHE A 79 6.61 5.01 -7.62
N GLY A 80 7.39 5.95 -7.10
CA GLY A 80 7.15 7.37 -7.28
C GLY A 80 8.32 8.21 -6.82
N ASN A 81 8.30 9.49 -7.21
CA ASN A 81 9.29 10.47 -6.76
C ASN A 81 9.20 10.74 -5.26
N ASP A 82 10.20 11.45 -4.73
CA ASP A 82 10.34 11.72 -3.29
C ASP A 82 9.09 12.32 -2.66
N PHE A 83 8.40 13.21 -3.37
CA PHE A 83 7.16 13.80 -2.87
C PHE A 83 6.03 12.79 -2.77
N ARG A 84 5.87 11.89 -3.76
CA ARG A 84 4.88 10.80 -3.67
C ARG A 84 5.21 9.85 -2.53
N GLN A 85 6.48 9.47 -2.39
CA GLN A 85 6.94 8.65 -1.25
C GLN A 85 6.60 9.30 0.09
N ALA A 86 6.89 10.60 0.23
CA ALA A 86 6.52 11.36 1.42
C ALA A 86 5.01 11.37 1.64
N ALA A 87 4.22 11.69 0.62
CA ALA A 87 2.77 11.73 0.72
C ALA A 87 2.17 10.36 1.11
N TRP A 88 2.63 9.26 0.55
CA TRP A 88 2.14 7.92 0.91
C TRP A 88 2.50 7.52 2.34
N ARG A 89 3.68 7.90 2.83
CA ARG A 89 4.01 7.74 4.27
C ARG A 89 3.08 8.54 5.15
N GLU A 90 2.80 9.80 4.79
CA GLU A 90 1.86 10.63 5.56
C GLU A 90 0.42 10.11 5.50
N MET A 91 -0.02 9.55 4.38
CA MET A 91 -1.34 8.89 4.29
C MET A 91 -1.45 7.75 5.31
N ARG A 92 -0.42 6.91 5.45
CA ARG A 92 -0.41 5.82 6.44
C ARG A 92 -0.44 6.29 7.90
N ARG A 93 -0.09 7.55 8.17
CA ARG A 93 -0.20 8.17 9.50
C ARG A 93 -1.54 8.84 9.77
N VAL A 94 -2.44 8.90 8.79
CA VAL A 94 -3.79 9.43 9.01
C VAL A 94 -4.60 8.38 9.76
N GLU A 95 -5.07 8.72 10.95
CA GLU A 95 -5.76 7.77 11.84
C GLU A 95 -7.05 7.23 11.22
N PRO A 96 -7.37 5.93 11.40
CA PRO A 96 -8.65 5.37 10.98
C PRO A 96 -9.83 6.18 11.53
N GLY A 97 -10.85 6.39 10.69
CA GLY A 97 -12.05 7.13 11.04
C GLY A 97 -11.88 8.66 11.02
N THR A 98 -10.66 9.14 10.77
CA THR A 98 -10.35 10.56 10.56
C THR A 98 -10.02 10.86 9.10
N SER A 99 -9.90 12.13 8.76
CA SER A 99 -9.50 12.55 7.42
C SER A 99 -8.70 13.82 7.45
N VAL A 100 -7.86 14.01 6.43
CA VAL A 100 -7.14 15.26 6.18
C VAL A 100 -7.40 15.74 4.77
N SER A 101 -7.27 17.04 4.53
CA SER A 101 -7.38 17.63 3.21
C SER A 101 -6.14 17.35 2.35
N TYR A 102 -6.27 17.46 1.03
CA TYR A 102 -5.11 17.46 0.13
C TYR A 102 -4.08 18.55 0.47
N ARG A 103 -4.53 19.68 1.02
CA ARG A 103 -3.65 20.77 1.47
C ARG A 103 -2.81 20.32 2.66
N GLU A 104 -3.46 19.81 3.70
CA GLU A 104 -2.77 19.30 4.89
C GLU A 104 -1.84 18.15 4.55
N LEU A 105 -2.23 17.25 3.64
CA LEU A 105 -1.36 16.19 3.16
C LEU A 105 -0.11 16.75 2.47
N ALA A 106 -0.25 17.77 1.62
CA ALA A 106 0.89 18.41 0.95
C ALA A 106 1.83 19.09 1.96
N GLU A 107 1.28 19.75 2.97
CA GLU A 107 2.02 20.37 4.07
C GLU A 107 2.80 19.32 4.88
N ARG A 108 2.14 18.24 5.30
CA ARG A 108 2.79 17.10 6.00
C ARG A 108 3.86 16.42 5.16
N ALA A 109 3.66 16.34 3.85
CA ALA A 109 4.62 15.78 2.90
C ALA A 109 5.78 16.75 2.54
N GLY A 110 5.88 17.89 3.24
CA GLY A 110 7.00 18.83 3.10
C GLY A 110 6.90 19.77 1.91
N ARG A 111 5.75 19.85 1.22
CA ARG A 111 5.50 20.85 0.16
C ARG A 111 4.18 21.58 0.35
N PRO A 112 4.13 22.56 1.28
CA PRO A 112 2.98 23.45 1.43
C PRO A 112 2.50 24.04 0.10
N GLY A 113 1.18 24.15 -0.07
CA GLY A 113 0.56 24.67 -1.31
C GLY A 113 0.50 23.67 -2.48
N ALA A 114 1.11 22.49 -2.37
CA ALA A 114 1.11 21.48 -3.44
C ALA A 114 -0.12 20.55 -3.44
N ALA A 115 -1.32 21.07 -3.13
CA ALA A 115 -2.54 20.25 -2.99
C ALA A 115 -2.89 19.44 -4.26
N ARG A 116 -2.66 20.01 -5.45
CA ARG A 116 -2.81 19.27 -6.73
C ARG A 116 -1.85 18.09 -6.84
N ALA A 117 -0.59 18.27 -6.41
CA ALA A 117 0.38 17.18 -6.40
C ALA A 117 0.00 16.10 -5.38
N ALA A 118 -0.55 16.48 -4.22
CA ALA A 118 -1.07 15.53 -3.24
C ALA A 118 -2.26 14.71 -3.80
N GLY A 119 -3.16 15.36 -4.55
CA GLY A 119 -4.21 14.68 -5.32
C GLY A 119 -3.65 13.68 -6.33
N ALA A 120 -2.61 14.06 -7.07
CA ALA A 120 -1.92 13.15 -8.00
C ALA A 120 -1.22 11.98 -7.28
N ALA A 121 -0.67 12.20 -6.07
CA ALA A 121 -0.13 11.12 -5.24
C ALA A 121 -1.23 10.13 -4.81
N CYS A 122 -2.43 10.62 -4.47
CA CYS A 122 -3.58 9.75 -4.18
C CYS A 122 -4.01 8.93 -5.41
N ALA A 123 -4.05 9.55 -6.59
CA ALA A 123 -4.45 8.89 -7.84
C ALA A 123 -3.42 7.86 -8.35
N SER A 124 -2.15 8.04 -8.02
CA SER A 124 -1.06 7.11 -8.38
C SER A 124 -0.75 6.08 -7.30
N ASN A 125 -1.60 5.97 -6.28
CA ASN A 125 -1.47 4.95 -5.24
C ASN A 125 -1.82 3.56 -5.82
N LEU A 126 -0.82 2.69 -5.93
CA LEU A 126 -0.98 1.32 -6.43
C LEU A 126 -1.43 0.34 -5.35
N VAL A 127 -1.41 0.75 -4.07
CA VAL A 127 -1.77 -0.10 -2.93
C VAL A 127 -2.87 0.58 -2.10
N PRO A 128 -4.06 0.86 -2.70
CA PRO A 128 -5.21 1.42 -2.00
C PRO A 128 -5.65 0.51 -0.84
N LEU A 129 -6.46 1.06 0.06
CA LEU A 129 -6.84 0.48 1.35
C LEU A 129 -5.69 0.47 2.37
N ILE A 130 -4.57 -0.18 2.04
CA ILE A 130 -3.38 -0.30 2.91
C ILE A 130 -2.62 1.02 2.97
N VAL A 131 -2.46 1.69 1.82
CA VAL A 131 -2.13 3.12 1.78
C VAL A 131 -3.47 3.85 1.68
N PRO A 132 -3.96 4.49 2.77
CA PRO A 132 -5.37 4.80 2.92
C PRO A 132 -5.74 6.13 2.27
N CYS A 133 -5.64 6.20 0.93
CA CYS A 133 -5.97 7.42 0.19
C CYS A 133 -7.47 7.79 0.24
N HIS A 134 -8.34 6.88 0.69
CA HIS A 134 -9.74 7.17 1.03
C HIS A 134 -9.90 8.13 2.22
N ARG A 135 -8.89 8.23 3.10
CA ARG A 135 -8.85 9.20 4.22
C ARG A 135 -8.53 10.64 3.79
N ILE A 136 -8.27 10.88 2.50
CA ILE A 136 -7.92 12.21 1.98
C ILE A 136 -9.12 12.88 1.30
N ARG A 137 -9.45 14.10 1.70
CA ARG A 137 -10.63 14.86 1.24
C ARG A 137 -10.25 16.18 0.58
N ARG A 138 -11.22 16.83 -0.08
CA ARG A 138 -11.07 18.23 -0.51
C ARG A 138 -11.04 19.14 0.72
N THR A 139 -10.47 20.33 0.55
CA THR A 139 -10.35 21.34 1.63
C THR A 139 -11.72 21.79 2.17
N ASP A 140 -12.77 21.72 1.36
CA ASP A 140 -14.15 22.02 1.75
C ASP A 140 -14.85 20.86 2.51
N GLY A 141 -14.14 19.77 2.80
CA GLY A 141 -14.67 18.58 3.46
C GLY A 141 -15.37 17.58 2.53
N SER A 142 -15.64 17.96 1.27
CA SER A 142 -16.24 17.06 0.28
C SER A 142 -15.30 15.92 -0.13
N LEU A 143 -15.88 14.83 -0.64
CA LEU A 143 -15.12 13.69 -1.12
C LEU A 143 -14.43 13.99 -2.44
N GLY A 144 -13.09 14.05 -2.42
CA GLY A 144 -12.28 13.99 -3.64
C GLY A 144 -12.37 12.62 -4.31
N GLY A 145 -12.02 12.56 -5.60
CA GLY A 145 -12.10 11.35 -6.42
C GLY A 145 -11.44 10.13 -5.76
N TYR A 146 -11.97 8.95 -6.07
CA TYR A 146 -11.47 7.66 -5.61
C TYR A 146 -11.61 6.66 -6.75
N TYR A 147 -10.56 5.86 -6.96
CA TYR A 147 -10.49 4.95 -8.10
C TYR A 147 -11.69 4.00 -8.16
N TYR A 148 -12.13 3.48 -7.01
CA TYR A 148 -13.25 2.54 -6.91
C TYR A 148 -14.62 3.22 -6.75
N GLY A 149 -14.71 4.54 -6.95
CA GLY A 149 -15.94 5.31 -6.80
C GLY A 149 -16.14 5.94 -5.41
N LEU A 150 -16.97 6.99 -5.36
CA LEU A 150 -17.18 7.76 -4.13
C LEU A 150 -17.97 6.98 -3.08
N ASP A 151 -18.86 6.08 -3.50
CA ASP A 151 -19.64 5.25 -2.59
C ASP A 151 -18.74 4.30 -1.79
N VAL A 152 -17.75 3.66 -2.45
CA VAL A 152 -16.74 2.84 -1.77
C VAL A 152 -15.92 3.67 -0.79
N LYS A 153 -15.47 4.86 -1.22
CA LYS A 153 -14.71 5.75 -0.35
C LYS A 153 -15.51 6.17 0.89
N GLN A 154 -16.78 6.50 0.73
CA GLN A 154 -17.65 6.86 1.84
C GLN A 154 -17.88 5.67 2.76
N TRP A 155 -18.16 4.49 2.19
CA TRP A 155 -18.36 3.26 2.95
C TRP A 155 -17.13 2.90 3.81
N LEU A 156 -15.90 2.99 3.26
CA LEU A 156 -14.66 2.74 4.01
C LEU A 156 -14.49 3.72 5.17
N LEU A 157 -14.84 4.99 4.96
CA LEU A 157 -14.75 6.01 6.02
C LEU A 157 -15.76 5.78 7.13
N ASP A 158 -16.93 5.24 6.81
CA ASP A 158 -17.95 4.90 7.80
C ASP A 158 -17.61 3.59 8.52
N HIS A 159 -17.02 2.62 7.81
CA HIS A 159 -16.47 1.38 8.37
C HIS A 159 -15.44 1.69 9.47
N GLU A 160 -14.51 2.59 9.17
CA GLU A 160 -13.47 2.96 10.14
C GLU A 160 -13.99 3.75 11.36
N LYS A 161 -15.23 4.27 11.32
CA LYS A 161 -15.87 4.94 12.46
C LYS A 161 -16.65 3.97 13.36
N GLY A 162 -16.81 2.71 12.97
CA GLY A 162 -17.53 1.70 13.75
C GLY A 162 -19.04 1.90 13.83
N GLY A 163 -19.63 2.63 12.87
CA GLY A 163 -21.09 2.83 12.79
C GLY A 163 -21.82 1.64 12.17
N LEU A 164 -23.15 1.65 12.23
CA LEU A 164 -23.97 0.73 11.43
C LEU A 164 -23.74 1.03 9.94
N LEU A 165 -23.17 0.06 9.23
CA LEU A 165 -22.85 0.23 7.81
C LEU A 165 -24.06 -0.09 6.95
N PRO A 166 -24.33 0.71 5.90
CA PRO A 166 -25.17 0.24 4.82
C PRO A 166 -24.49 -0.95 4.12
N SER A 167 -25.24 -1.65 3.26
CA SER A 167 -24.66 -2.67 2.39
C SER A 167 -23.46 -2.09 1.64
N ALA A 168 -22.37 -2.85 1.60
CA ALA A 168 -21.18 -2.48 0.88
C ALA A 168 -21.51 -2.30 -0.62
N PRO A 169 -21.14 -1.16 -1.22
CA PRO A 169 -21.32 -0.96 -2.65
C PRO A 169 -20.32 -1.83 -3.43
N ALA A 170 -20.74 -2.32 -4.59
CA ALA A 170 -19.78 -2.88 -5.54
C ALA A 170 -18.85 -1.75 -6.02
N PRO A 171 -17.52 -1.98 -6.12
CA PRO A 171 -16.61 -1.07 -6.77
C PRO A 171 -17.12 -0.73 -8.16
N ALA A 172 -17.07 0.54 -8.54
CA ALA A 172 -17.42 0.92 -9.90
C ALA A 172 -16.55 0.12 -10.89
N ALA A 173 -17.18 -0.67 -11.77
CA ALA A 173 -16.47 -1.34 -12.85
C ALA A 173 -15.92 -0.27 -13.81
N LEU A 174 -14.62 -0.04 -13.81
CA LEU A 174 -14.00 0.95 -14.70
C LEU A 174 -12.71 0.39 -15.28
N GLY A 175 -12.57 0.57 -16.60
CA GLY A 175 -11.57 -0.05 -17.47
C GLY A 175 -10.11 0.40 -17.22
N PRO A 176 -9.17 -0.15 -18.00
CA PRO A 176 -7.75 0.00 -17.77
C PRO A 176 -7.33 1.48 -17.93
N ALA A 177 -6.31 1.88 -17.17
CA ALA A 177 -5.61 3.17 -17.26
C ALA A 177 -6.28 4.38 -16.58
N ALA A 178 -6.20 4.43 -15.26
CA ALA A 178 -6.08 5.73 -14.56
C ALA A 178 -4.74 5.89 -13.81
N HIS A 179 -3.92 4.83 -13.68
CA HIS A 179 -2.54 4.96 -13.20
C HIS A 179 -1.52 5.25 -14.32
N ALA A 180 -1.98 5.49 -15.56
CA ALA A 180 -1.14 6.04 -16.62
C ALA A 180 -0.57 7.37 -16.14
N GLN A 181 0.68 7.31 -15.67
CA GLN A 181 1.44 8.49 -15.30
C GLN A 181 1.52 9.38 -16.54
N PRO A 182 1.17 10.69 -16.47
CA PRO A 182 1.79 11.60 -17.41
C PRO A 182 3.30 11.48 -17.21
N ALA A 183 4.03 11.28 -18.30
CA ALA A 183 5.48 11.31 -18.27
C ALA A 183 5.91 12.56 -17.48
N ALA A 184 6.82 12.41 -16.52
CA ALA A 184 7.44 13.56 -15.92
C ALA A 184 8.03 14.43 -17.05
N PRO A 185 7.88 15.77 -17.05
CA PRO A 185 8.61 16.58 -18.00
C PRO A 185 10.10 16.26 -17.83
N ALA A 186 10.79 16.06 -18.94
CA ALA A 186 12.22 15.80 -18.95
C ALA A 186 12.92 16.85 -18.07
N ALA A 187 13.62 16.39 -17.04
CA ALA A 187 14.55 17.26 -16.33
C ALA A 187 15.56 17.82 -17.36
N PRO A 188 16.01 19.07 -17.24
CA PRO A 188 17.05 19.59 -18.11
C PRO A 188 18.26 18.65 -18.04
N ALA A 189 18.79 18.27 -19.20
CA ALA A 189 19.92 17.35 -19.32
C ALA A 189 21.10 17.87 -18.48
N VAL A 190 21.40 17.16 -17.39
CA VAL A 190 22.66 17.31 -16.68
C VAL A 190 23.69 16.50 -17.48
N PRO A 191 24.83 17.06 -17.89
CA PRO A 191 25.82 16.33 -18.68
C PRO A 191 26.35 15.12 -17.89
N ALA A 192 26.38 13.96 -18.56
CA ALA A 192 26.89 12.71 -18.02
C ALA A 192 28.41 12.79 -17.80
N GLY A 193 28.82 13.10 -16.57
CA GLY A 193 30.14 12.73 -16.05
C GLY A 193 30.08 11.34 -15.43
N PRO A 194 31.18 10.56 -15.42
CA PRO A 194 31.20 9.24 -14.82
C PRO A 194 30.95 9.38 -13.30
N VAL A 195 29.84 8.82 -12.83
CA VAL A 195 29.58 8.66 -11.39
C VAL A 195 30.26 7.37 -10.95
N THR A 196 31.37 7.52 -10.23
CA THR A 196 31.97 6.44 -9.44
C THR A 196 31.08 6.16 -8.24
N VAL A 197 30.60 4.92 -8.12
CA VAL A 197 30.00 4.41 -6.89
C VAL A 197 31.13 4.07 -5.91
N PRO A 198 31.15 4.61 -4.68
CA PRO A 198 32.10 4.15 -3.67
C PRO A 198 31.68 2.76 -3.18
N ASP A 199 32.68 1.88 -3.07
CA ASP A 199 32.56 0.55 -2.50
C ASP A 199 32.28 0.68 -0.99
N VAL A 200 31.07 0.33 -0.55
CA VAL A 200 30.71 0.30 0.86
C VAL A 200 30.61 -1.16 1.27
N ALA A 201 31.60 -1.60 2.06
CA ALA A 201 31.60 -2.90 2.69
C ALA A 201 30.32 -3.10 3.54
N VAL A 202 29.59 -4.17 3.25
CA VAL A 202 28.45 -4.62 4.05
C VAL A 202 28.99 -5.32 5.29
N PRO A 203 28.74 -4.83 6.53
CA PRO A 203 29.07 -5.58 7.73
C PRO A 203 28.13 -6.79 7.86
N ASP A 204 28.73 -7.93 8.16
CA ASP A 204 28.07 -9.22 8.36
C ASP A 204 27.03 -9.14 9.49
N ALA A 205 25.75 -9.19 9.13
CA ALA A 205 24.65 -9.23 10.09
C ALA A 205 24.22 -10.69 10.28
N GLY A 206 24.71 -11.28 11.37
CA GLY A 206 24.27 -12.60 11.84
C GLY A 206 22.75 -12.68 11.95
N SER A 207 22.20 -13.76 11.39
CA SER A 207 20.76 -14.06 11.40
C SER A 207 20.21 -14.16 12.84
N PRO A 208 19.14 -13.41 13.19
CA PRO A 208 18.49 -13.52 14.50
C PRO A 208 17.49 -14.70 14.60
N TYR A 209 17.37 -15.56 13.58
CA TYR A 209 16.51 -16.74 13.62
C TYR A 209 17.33 -18.03 13.77
N ALA A 210 17.84 -18.27 14.98
CA ALA A 210 18.29 -19.59 15.42
C ALA A 210 17.30 -20.09 16.48
N ALA A 211 16.66 -21.23 16.17
CA ALA A 211 15.65 -21.86 16.98
C ALA A 211 16.17 -22.25 18.38
N ALA A 212 15.37 -21.97 19.41
CA ALA A 212 15.58 -22.47 20.75
C ALA A 212 15.24 -23.98 20.79
N ASP A 213 16.27 -24.82 20.90
CA ASP A 213 16.11 -26.25 21.17
C ASP A 213 16.07 -26.46 22.70
N THR A 214 14.88 -26.79 23.20
CA THR A 214 14.65 -27.16 24.59
C THR A 214 14.94 -28.64 24.79
N THR A 215 16.15 -28.98 25.27
CA THR A 215 16.38 -30.26 25.97
C THR A 215 16.95 -29.99 27.35
N THR A 216 16.08 -30.09 28.36
CA THR A 216 16.42 -30.02 29.78
C THR A 216 17.24 -31.24 30.19
N ARG A 217 18.51 -31.02 30.55
CA ARG A 217 19.39 -31.99 31.21
C ARG A 217 18.88 -32.27 32.63
N ARG A 218 18.65 -33.54 32.95
CA ARG A 218 18.41 -34.01 34.33
C ARG A 218 19.67 -33.89 35.20
N LYS A 219 19.39 -33.77 36.50
CA LYS A 219 20.23 -33.44 37.65
C LYS A 219 20.78 -34.71 38.34
N GLY A 220 21.95 -34.59 38.99
CA GLY A 220 22.55 -35.55 39.95
C GLY A 220 23.96 -35.93 39.51
N ARG A 221 25.09 -35.48 40.08
CA ARG A 221 25.55 -35.24 41.47
C ARG A 221 25.67 -36.53 42.30
N ASP A 222 26.90 -37.05 42.28
CA ASP A 222 27.68 -37.66 43.36
C ASP A 222 27.00 -38.74 44.24
N LEU A 223 27.34 -40.00 43.96
CA LEU A 223 28.19 -40.88 44.78
C LEU A 223 28.68 -42.07 43.93
#